data_AF-A0A7H4PJP5-F1
#
_entry.id   AF-A0A7H4PJP5-F1
#
_cell.length_a   1.000
_cell.length_b   1.000
_cell.length_c   1.000
_cell.angle_alpha   90.00
_cell.angle_beta   90.00
_cell.angle_gamma   90.00
#
_symmetry.space_group_name_H-M   'P 1'
#
loop_
_entity.id
_entity.type
_entity.pdbx_description
1 polymer ?
#
loop_
_entity_poly.entity_id
_entity_poly.type
_entity_poly.pdbx_seq_one_letter_code
_entity_poly.pdbx_strand_id
1 'polypeptide(L)' 'MPAHAERYAVAHEFLEVTFKLWEGWQEGAVQPDNASGQYFVNEKIKPVNHQGKYFQVQGPLNITRSPQGRPVIIEAGSFR' A
#
# COMPACT_ATOMS: atom_id res chain seq x y z
N MET A 1 4.75 17.85 -21.30
CA MET A 1 4.17 16.97 -20.25
C MET A 1 3.52 15.77 -20.92
N PRO A 2 3.47 14.59 -20.26
CA PRO A 2 2.77 13.42 -20.79
C PRO A 2 1.33 13.76 -21.18
N ALA A 3 0.75 13.01 -22.11
CA ALA A 3 -0.63 13.20 -22.53
C ALA A 3 -1.57 13.11 -21.31
N HIS A 4 -2.70 13.81 -21.34
CA HIS A 4 -3.67 13.78 -20.22
C HIS A 4 -4.03 12.35 -19.82
N ALA A 5 -4.38 11.51 -20.79
CA ALA A 5 -4.70 10.10 -20.54
C ALA A 5 -3.56 9.34 -19.87
N GLU A 6 -2.31 9.60 -20.26
CA GLU A 6 -1.14 8.94 -19.68
C GLU A 6 -0.90 9.36 -18.23
N ARG A 7 -1.10 10.64 -17.90
CA ARG A 7 -0.99 11.10 -16.50
C ARG A 7 -1.98 10.39 -15.58
N TYR A 8 -3.22 10.21 -16.04
CA TYR A 8 -4.24 9.49 -15.28
C TYR A 8 -3.96 7.99 -15.22
N ALA A 9 -3.38 7.39 -16.26
CA ALA A 9 -2.96 5.98 -16.23
C ALA A 9 -1.86 5.76 -15.18
N VAL A 10 -0.86 6.65 -15.11
CA VAL A 10 0.17 6.61 -14.06
C VAL A 10 -0.44 6.81 -12.68
N ALA A 11 -1.34 7.80 -12.51
CA ALA A 11 -2.00 8.06 -11.24
C ALA A 11 -2.84 6.88 -10.74
N HIS A 12 -3.51 6.19 -11.66
CA HIS A 12 -4.28 4.98 -11.35
C HIS A 12 -3.37 3.85 -10.85
N GLU A 13 -2.29 3.54 -11.57
CA GLU A 13 -1.34 2.48 -11.14
C GLU A 13 -0.65 2.85 -9.82
N PHE A 14 -0.35 4.14 -9.62
CA PHE A 14 0.19 4.62 -8.35
C PHE A 14 -0.76 4.37 -7.18
N LEU A 15 -2.05 4.69 -7.32
CA LEU A 15 -3.05 4.42 -6.29
C LEU A 15 -3.20 2.92 -6.04
N GLU A 16 -3.21 2.10 -7.09
CA GLU A 16 -3.27 0.64 -6.97
C GLU A 16 -2.11 0.09 -6.12
N VAL A 17 -0.87 0.51 -6.43
CA VAL A 17 0.33 0.09 -5.68
C VAL A 17 0.26 0.57 -4.23
N THR A 18 -0.14 1.83 -4.02
CA THR A 18 -0.25 2.42 -2.68
C THR A 18 -1.28 1.69 -1.83
N PHE A 19 -2.41 1.33 -2.42
CA PHE A 19 -3.48 0.57 -1.77
C PHE A 19 -3.04 -0.83 -1.36
N LYS A 20 -2.29 -1.51 -2.23
CA LYS A 20 -1.70 -2.82 -1.93
C LYS A 20 -0.66 -2.72 -0.81
N LEU A 21 0.16 -1.67 -0.80
CA LEU A 21 1.15 -1.45 0.26
C LEU A 21 0.49 -1.26 1.64
N TRP A 22 -0.58 -0.47 1.71
CA TRP A 22 -1.33 -0.27 2.96
C TRP A 22 -2.05 -1.53 3.45
N GLU A 23 -2.45 -2.42 2.54
CA GLU A 23 -3.06 -3.71 2.87
C GLU A 23 -2.05 -4.83 3.16
N GLY A 24 -0.76 -4.61 2.87
CA GLY A 24 0.29 -5.62 3.07
C GLY A 24 0.45 -6.05 4.53
N TRP A 25 0.04 -5.19 5.47
CA TRP A 25 -0.10 -5.53 6.89
C TRP A 25 -1.56 -5.76 7.23
N GLN A 26 -1.92 -7.00 7.55
CA GLN A 26 -3.29 -7.34 7.93
C GLN A 26 -3.61 -6.93 9.37
N GLU A 27 -4.90 -6.89 9.70
CA GLU A 27 -5.35 -6.59 11.05
C GLU A 27 -4.86 -7.63 12.07
N GLY A 28 -4.34 -7.14 13.20
CA GLY A 28 -3.72 -7.97 14.23
C GLY A 28 -2.42 -8.65 13.78
N ALA A 29 -1.71 -8.09 12.79
CA ALA A 29 -0.34 -8.49 12.46
C ALA A 29 0.67 -8.09 13.54
N VAL A 30 0.34 -7.08 14.36
CA VAL A 30 1.13 -6.66 15.53
C VAL A 30 0.49 -7.29 16.76
N GLN A 31 1.15 -8.30 17.34
CA GLN A 31 0.72 -9.00 18.53
C GLN A 31 1.94 -9.26 19.42
N PRO A 32 2.26 -8.33 20.33
CA PRO A 32 3.41 -8.50 21.22
C PRO A 32 3.18 -9.67 22.19
N ASP A 33 4.11 -10.62 22.19
CA ASP A 33 4.17 -11.74 23.13
C ASP A 33 5.51 -11.75 23.87
N ASN A 34 5.46 -11.42 25.16
CA ASN A 34 6.64 -11.36 26.02
C ASN A 34 7.22 -12.75 26.34
N ALA A 35 6.43 -13.83 26.24
CA ALA A 35 6.89 -15.16 26.57
C ALA A 35 7.69 -15.80 25.42
N SER A 36 7.22 -15.64 24.17
CA SER A 36 7.92 -16.14 22.98
C SER A 36 8.92 -15.15 22.39
N GLY A 37 8.82 -13.86 22.73
CA GLY A 37 9.60 -12.78 22.11
C GLY A 37 9.10 -12.40 20.71
N GLN A 38 7.99 -12.98 20.25
CA GLN A 38 7.38 -12.61 18.97
C GLN A 38 6.62 -11.29 19.10
N TYR A 39 6.80 -10.41 18.12
CA TYR A 39 6.09 -9.12 18.09
C TYR A 39 5.09 -9.03 16.94
N PHE A 40 5.31 -9.83 15.89
CA PHE A 40 4.49 -9.84 14.69
C PHE A 40 4.07 -11.26 14.30
N VAL A 41 2.88 -11.36 13.69
CA VAL A 41 2.37 -12.59 13.08
C VAL A 41 2.79 -12.59 11.60
N ASN A 42 3.83 -13.36 11.26
CA ASN A 42 4.44 -13.35 9.92
C ASN A 42 3.44 -13.68 8.81
N GLU A 43 2.47 -14.55 9.08
CA GLU A 43 1.43 -14.98 8.13
C GLU A 43 0.49 -13.84 7.73
N LYS A 44 0.45 -12.77 8.54
CA LYS A 44 -0.35 -11.57 8.33
C LYS A 44 0.41 -10.42 7.65
N ILE A 45 1.66 -10.65 7.26
CA ILE A 45 2.50 -9.69 6.56
C ILE A 45 2.77 -10.24 5.15
N LYS A 46 2.20 -9.61 4.12
CA LYS A 46 2.24 -10.13 2.75
C LYS A 46 2.92 -9.15 1.81
N PRO A 47 3.89 -9.61 0.99
CA PRO A 47 4.47 -8.77 -0.05
C PRO A 47 3.42 -8.38 -1.09
N VAL A 48 3.61 -7.21 -1.69
CA VAL A 48 2.75 -6.65 -2.74
C VAL A 48 3.00 -7.32 -4.08
N ASN A 49 4.27 -7.61 -4.40
CA ASN A 49 4.72 -8.22 -5.66
C ASN A 49 4.05 -7.64 -6.91
N HIS A 50 3.87 -6.31 -6.96
CA HIS A 50 3.27 -5.63 -8.09
C HIS A 50 4.29 -5.48 -9.21
N GLN A 51 3.90 -5.86 -10.43
CA GLN A 51 4.64 -5.64 -11.66
C GLN A 51 3.67 -5.06 -12.69
N GLY A 52 3.64 -3.73 -12.76
CA GLY A 52 2.78 -2.98 -13.67
C GLY A 52 3.58 -2.33 -14.79
N LYS A 53 2.91 -1.47 -15.56
CA LYS A 53 3.51 -0.76 -16.69
C LYS A 53 4.43 0.36 -16.21
N TYR A 54 4.07 1.01 -15.11
CA TYR A 54 4.75 2.19 -14.58
C TYR A 54 5.55 1.90 -13.31
N PHE A 55 5.17 0.87 -12.53
CA PHE A 55 5.76 0.56 -11.23
C PHE A 55 6.08 -0.94 -11.08
N GLN A 56 7.18 -1.23 -10.39
CA GLN A 56 7.53 -2.57 -9.92
C GLN A 56 7.87 -2.50 -8.44
N VAL A 57 7.06 -3.14 -7.60
CA VAL A 57 7.14 -2.99 -6.14
C VAL A 57 6.94 -4.35 -5.46
N GLN A 58 7.98 -4.81 -4.77
CA GLN A 58 7.95 -6.07 -4.03
C GLN A 58 7.08 -5.96 -2.76
N GLY A 59 7.22 -4.89 -1.98
CA GLY A 59 6.57 -4.76 -0.67
C GLY A 59 6.99 -5.87 0.33
N PRO A 60 6.34 -5.95 1.50
CA PRO A 60 5.31 -5.04 2.00
C PRO A 60 5.89 -3.68 2.38
N LEU A 61 5.01 -2.76 2.80
CA LEU A 61 5.42 -1.49 3.39
C LEU A 61 6.29 -1.74 4.65
N ASN A 62 7.32 -0.92 4.86
CA ASN A 62 8.25 -1.06 6.00
C ASN A 62 7.70 -0.50 7.32
N ILE A 63 6.45 0.00 7.31
CA ILE A 63 5.73 0.48 8.49
C ILE A 63 4.45 -0.34 8.65
N THR A 64 4.02 -0.47 9.91
CA THR A 64 2.83 -1.25 10.27
C THR A 64 1.54 -0.58 9.79
N ARG A 65 0.44 -1.37 9.78
CA ARG A 65 -0.89 -0.88 9.44
C ARG A 65 -1.34 0.24 10.37
N SER A 66 -1.82 1.34 9.80
CA SER A 66 -2.55 2.38 10.54
C SER A 66 -3.90 1.85 11.05
N PRO A 67 -4.44 2.35 12.19
CA PRO A 67 -5.81 2.06 12.60
C PRO A 67 -6.86 2.33 11.51
N GLN A 68 -6.65 3.36 10.68
CA GLN A 68 -7.55 3.72 9.58
C GLN A 68 -7.47 2.76 8.38
N GLY A 69 -6.43 1.92 8.30
CA GLY A 69 -6.12 1.08 7.15
C GLY A 69 -5.61 1.87 5.95
N ARG A 70 -6.32 2.93 5.55
CA ARG A 70 -5.93 3.88 4.50
C ARG A 70 -6.29 5.31 4.91
N PRO A 71 -5.51 6.32 4.51
CA PRO A 71 -5.91 7.72 4.70
C PRO A 71 -7.12 8.05 3.82
N VAL A 72 -7.81 9.13 4.18
CA VAL A 72 -8.81 9.75 3.30
C VAL A 72 -8.10 10.31 2.07
N ILE A 73 -8.64 10.02 0.89
CA ILE A 73 -8.10 10.50 -0.38
C ILE A 73 -8.99 11.63 -0.87
N ILE A 74 -8.38 12.78 -1.13
CA ILE A 74 -9.03 13.96 -1.68
C ILE A 74 -8.37 14.26 -3.02
N GLU A 75 -9.18 14.45 -4.05
CA GLU A 75 -8.74 14.81 -5.39
C GLU A 75 -9.36 16.18 -5.73
N ALA A 76 -8.55 17.06 -6.30
CA ALA A 76 -8.94 18.43 -6.64
C ALA A 76 -8.71 18.69 -8.14
N GLY A 77 -9.17 17.76 -8.97
CA GLY A 77 -9.00 17.78 -10.41
C GLY A 77 -9.84 18.88 -11.04
N SER A 78 -9.18 19.71 -11.85
CA SER A 78 -9.84 20.69 -12.70
C SER A 78 -9.94 20.11 -14.12
N PHE A 79 -11.16 19.89 -14.61
CA PHE A 79 -11.40 19.67 -16.03
C PHE A 79 -11.32 21.01 -16.76
N ARG A 80 -10.15 21.31 -17.34
CA ARG A 80 -10.01 22.26 -18.44
C ARG A 80 -9.01 21.73 -19.46
#